data_AF-A0A223YYC5-F1
#
_entry.id   AF-A0A223YYC5-F1
#
_cell.length_a   1.000
_cell.length_b   1.000
_cell.length_c   1.000
_cell.angle_alpha   90.00
_cell.angle_beta   90.00
_cell.angle_gamma   90.00
#
_symmetry.space_group_name_H-M   'P 1'
#
loop_
_entity.id
_entity.type
_entity.pdbx_description
1 polymer ?
#
loop_
_entity_poly.entity_id
_entity_poly.type
_entity_poly.pdbx_seq_one_letter_code
_entity_poly.pdbx_strand_id
1 'polypeptide(L)'
;MDIGEIVNDAIRYPSSDWKKVIILGVLIIASILILPVFLVMGYGFRALKASIAGFDELPEFDEWGEMFVDGLKVFVVQIAYMIVPLIIIFAGVLGSFTMVSPDTGVITNPTAFTGLVGGTTIIGIILAIILGLIETIAIAHMAYNDSELGAAFRFSEYLT
;
A
#
# COMPACT_ATOMS: atom_id res chain seq x y z
N MET A 1 24.89 -9.83 -9.48
CA MET A 1 24.71 -8.37 -9.41
C MET A 1 25.53 -7.88 -8.25
N ASP A 2 26.40 -6.91 -8.48
CA ASP A 2 27.16 -6.27 -7.40
C ASP A 2 26.21 -5.34 -6.61
N ILE A 3 26.34 -5.31 -5.28
CA ILE A 3 25.54 -4.40 -4.44
C ILE A 3 25.84 -2.94 -4.82
N GLY A 4 27.07 -2.64 -5.24
CA GLY A 4 27.45 -1.31 -5.71
C GLY A 4 26.67 -0.87 -6.95
N GLU A 5 26.43 -1.78 -7.88
CA GLU A 5 25.64 -1.51 -9.11
C GLU A 5 24.18 -1.25 -8.76
N ILE A 6 23.57 -2.09 -7.91
CA ILE A 6 22.16 -1.95 -7.49
C ILE A 6 21.92 -0.59 -6.81
N VAL A 7 22.79 -0.20 -5.89
CA VAL A 7 22.65 1.09 -5.19
C VAL A 7 22.84 2.26 -6.15
N ASN A 8 23.83 2.17 -7.04
CA ASN A 8 24.05 3.20 -8.05
C ASN A 8 22.83 3.37 -8.96
N ASP A 9 22.24 2.27 -9.45
CA ASP A 9 21.09 2.31 -10.33
C ASP A 9 19.84 2.83 -9.61
N ALA A 10 19.62 2.43 -8.35
CA ALA A 10 18.52 2.92 -7.53
C ALA A 10 18.56 4.43 -7.29
N ILE A 11 19.75 5.04 -7.21
CA ILE A 11 19.92 6.49 -7.07
C ILE A 11 19.83 7.19 -8.44
N ARG A 12 20.34 6.56 -9.48
CA ARG A 12 20.40 7.12 -10.83
C ARG A 12 19.02 7.20 -11.49
N TYR A 13 18.16 6.21 -11.24
CA TYR A 13 16.81 6.15 -11.79
C TYR A 13 15.96 7.40 -11.44
N PRO A 14 15.75 7.79 -10.16
CA PRO A 14 14.98 8.98 -9.83
C PRO A 14 15.70 10.28 -10.24
N SER A 15 17.03 10.31 -10.28
CA SER A 15 17.79 11.52 -10.63
C SER A 15 17.94 11.75 -12.15
N SER A 16 17.35 10.88 -12.97
CA SER A 16 17.36 10.99 -14.43
C SER A 16 16.60 12.22 -14.95
N ASP A 17 15.53 12.64 -14.28
CA ASP A 17 14.73 13.82 -14.66
C ASP A 17 14.24 14.61 -13.43
N TRP A 18 14.95 15.70 -13.13
CA TRP A 18 14.63 16.58 -12.00
C TRP A 18 13.28 17.27 -12.09
N LYS A 19 12.74 17.48 -13.30
CA LYS A 19 11.40 18.09 -13.45
C LYS A 19 10.33 17.13 -12.93
N LYS A 20 10.43 15.85 -13.30
CA LYS A 20 9.50 14.80 -12.84
C LYS A 20 9.59 14.62 -11.33
N VAL A 21 10.80 14.63 -10.77
CA VAL A 21 11.01 14.57 -9.31
C VAL A 21 10.33 15.74 -8.58
N ILE A 22 10.49 16.97 -9.08
CA ILE A 22 9.86 18.14 -8.47
C ILE A 22 8.34 18.05 -8.53
N ILE A 23 7.78 17.62 -9.67
CA ILE A 23 6.32 17.42 -9.81
C ILE A 23 5.82 16.40 -8.78
N LEU A 24 6.49 15.25 -8.67
CA LEU A 24 6.13 14.22 -7.69
C LEU A 24 6.23 14.76 -6.25
N GLY A 25 7.29 15.51 -5.93
CA GLY A 25 7.47 16.14 -4.63
C GLY A 25 6.34 17.12 -4.28
N VAL A 26 5.93 17.97 -5.23
CA VAL A 26 4.79 18.87 -5.05
C VAL A 26 3.48 18.11 -4.84
N LEU A 27 3.25 17.03 -5.59
CA LEU A 27 2.07 16.18 -5.42
C LEU A 27 2.05 15.51 -4.04
N ILE A 28 3.19 15.03 -3.54
CA ILE A 28 3.31 14.46 -2.19
C ILE A 28 2.92 15.50 -1.14
N ILE A 29 3.43 16.73 -1.22
CA ILE A 29 3.06 17.82 -0.29
C ILE A 29 1.57 18.14 -0.42
N ALA A 30 1.03 18.19 -1.64
CA ALA A 30 -0.37 18.46 -1.90
C ALA A 30 -1.31 17.30 -1.55
N SER A 31 -0.80 16.10 -1.25
CA SER A 31 -1.59 14.89 -0.94
C SER A 31 -2.47 15.05 0.30
N ILE A 32 -2.21 16.07 1.13
CA ILE A 32 -3.12 16.51 2.19
C ILE A 32 -4.54 16.82 1.68
N LEU A 33 -4.68 17.17 0.40
CA LEU A 33 -5.96 17.47 -0.25
C LEU A 33 -6.74 16.21 -0.69
N ILE A 34 -6.31 15.01 -0.29
CA ILE A 34 -6.87 13.68 -0.63
C ILE A 34 -6.77 13.35 -2.12
N LEU A 35 -7.27 14.20 -3.02
CA LEU A 35 -7.23 13.97 -4.48
C LEU A 35 -5.81 13.73 -5.03
N PRO A 36 -4.76 14.49 -4.64
CA PRO A 36 -3.42 14.28 -5.20
C PRO A 36 -2.79 12.96 -4.78
N VAL A 37 -3.26 12.29 -3.72
CA VAL A 37 -2.71 10.99 -3.28
C VAL A 37 -2.86 9.92 -4.36
N PHE A 38 -3.99 9.95 -5.08
CA PHE A 38 -4.26 8.99 -6.15
C PHE A 38 -3.35 9.24 -7.36
N LEU A 39 -3.00 10.49 -7.64
CA LEU A 39 -2.02 10.80 -8.70
C LEU A 39 -0.62 10.31 -8.31
N VAL A 40 -0.23 10.41 -7.04
CA VAL A 40 1.04 9.85 -6.55
C VAL A 40 1.05 8.33 -6.68
N MET A 41 -0.01 7.64 -6.24
CA MET A 41 -0.14 6.18 -6.38
C MET A 41 -0.13 5.74 -7.85
N GLY A 42 -0.86 6.44 -8.70
CA GLY A 42 -0.92 6.18 -10.13
C GLY A 42 0.42 6.38 -10.83
N TYR A 43 1.16 7.43 -10.49
CA TYR A 43 2.50 7.65 -11.03
C TYR A 43 3.48 6.57 -10.57
N GLY A 44 3.42 6.17 -9.29
CA GLY A 44 4.22 5.05 -8.77
C GLY A 44 3.92 3.74 -9.49
N PHE A 45 2.64 3.48 -9.77
CA PHE A 45 2.21 2.33 -10.56
C PHE A 45 2.68 2.40 -12.01
N ARG A 46 2.67 3.58 -12.64
CA ARG A 46 3.23 3.79 -13.98
C ARG A 46 4.74 3.57 -14.02
N ALA A 47 5.46 4.02 -12.99
CA ALA A 47 6.89 3.75 -12.86
C ALA A 47 7.16 2.24 -12.73
N LEU A 48 6.36 1.53 -11.93
CA LEU A 48 6.42 0.08 -11.83
C LEU A 48 6.19 -0.63 -13.18
N LYS A 49 5.17 -0.20 -13.95
CA LYS A 49 4.92 -0.70 -15.32
C LYS A 49 6.15 -0.49 -16.22
N ALA A 50 6.74 0.71 -16.20
CA ALA A 50 7.91 1.04 -17.01
C ALA A 50 9.13 0.17 -16.63
N SER A 51 9.38 -0.02 -15.32
CA SER A 51 10.46 -0.88 -14.84
C SER A 51 10.26 -2.35 -15.22
N ILE A 52 9.04 -2.88 -15.13
CA ILE A 52 8.71 -4.26 -15.55
C ILE A 52 8.91 -4.43 -17.06
N ALA A 53 8.58 -3.41 -17.85
CA ALA A 53 8.80 -3.38 -19.30
C ALA A 53 10.28 -3.16 -19.69
N GLY A 54 11.19 -2.96 -18.73
CA GLY A 54 12.62 -2.77 -18.97
C GLY A 54 13.02 -1.37 -19.43
N PHE A 55 12.17 -0.36 -19.19
CA PHE A 55 12.52 1.04 -19.46
C PHE A 55 13.26 1.66 -18.27
N ASP A 56 14.42 2.27 -18.56
CA ASP A 56 15.25 2.98 -17.57
C ASP A 56 14.93 4.48 -17.45
N GLU A 57 13.96 4.97 -18.24
CA GLU A 57 13.49 6.35 -18.20
C GLU A 57 12.24 6.49 -17.32
N LEU A 58 12.13 7.64 -16.63
CA LEU A 58 10.94 7.94 -15.85
C LEU A 58 9.73 8.16 -16.77
N PRO A 59 8.53 7.66 -16.42
CA PRO A 59 7.32 7.91 -17.19
C PRO A 59 6.98 9.41 -17.30
N GLU A 60 6.30 9.81 -18.35
CA GLU A 60 5.80 11.18 -18.48
C GLU A 60 4.63 11.47 -17.53
N PHE A 61 4.45 12.75 -17.17
CA PHE A 61 3.28 13.27 -16.45
C PHE A 61 2.20 13.73 -17.46
N ASP A 62 1.76 12.79 -18.26
CA ASP A 62 0.65 12.92 -19.22
C ASP A 62 -0.53 12.05 -18.80
N GLU A 63 -1.66 12.19 -19.50
CA GLU A 63 -2.83 11.34 -19.30
C GLU A 63 -3.26 11.26 -17.82
N TRP A 64 -3.29 12.41 -17.15
CA TRP A 64 -3.56 12.55 -15.71
C TRP A 64 -4.83 11.84 -15.25
N GLY A 65 -5.84 11.75 -16.12
CA GLY A 65 -7.08 11.01 -15.85
C GLY A 65 -6.85 9.50 -15.74
N GLU A 66 -6.06 8.92 -16.64
CA GLU A 66 -5.70 7.50 -16.57
C GLU A 66 -4.81 7.22 -15.37
N MET A 67 -3.83 8.10 -15.11
CA MET A 67 -2.97 8.00 -13.93
C MET A 67 -3.79 8.04 -12.63
N PHE A 68 -4.79 8.93 -12.54
CA PHE A 68 -5.71 8.97 -11.41
C PHE A 68 -6.50 7.67 -11.25
N VAL A 69 -7.03 7.12 -12.35
CA VAL A 69 -7.79 5.86 -12.34
C VAL A 69 -6.89 4.68 -11.93
N ASP A 70 -5.67 4.62 -12.42
CA ASP A 70 -4.69 3.60 -12.01
C ASP A 70 -4.36 3.72 -10.51
N GLY A 71 -4.20 4.95 -10.00
CA GLY A 71 -4.05 5.19 -8.56
C GLY A 71 -5.26 4.72 -7.74
N LEU A 72 -6.48 4.92 -8.24
CA LEU A 72 -7.69 4.43 -7.59
C LEU A 72 -7.75 2.89 -7.58
N LYS A 73 -7.32 2.22 -8.65
CA LYS A 73 -7.22 0.75 -8.70
C LYS A 73 -6.23 0.23 -7.66
N VAL A 74 -5.03 0.83 -7.59
CA VAL A 74 -4.01 0.49 -6.58
C VAL A 74 -4.59 0.64 -5.17
N PHE A 75 -5.31 1.72 -4.91
CA PHE A 75 -5.96 1.95 -3.62
C PHE A 75 -7.03 0.89 -3.29
N VAL A 76 -7.84 0.47 -4.27
CA VAL A 76 -8.81 -0.62 -4.09
C VAL A 76 -8.13 -1.94 -3.74
N VAL A 77 -7.02 -2.26 -4.41
CA VAL A 77 -6.21 -3.44 -4.08
C VAL A 77 -5.69 -3.35 -2.64
N GLN A 78 -5.10 -2.21 -2.26
CA GLN A 78 -4.62 -1.98 -0.90
C GLN A 78 -5.72 -2.19 0.15
N ILE A 79 -6.93 -1.65 -0.06
CA ILE A 79 -8.06 -1.89 0.84
C ILE A 79 -8.39 -3.39 0.90
N ALA A 80 -8.49 -4.06 -0.24
CA ALA A 80 -8.89 -5.45 -0.30
C ALA A 80 -7.92 -6.38 0.49
N TYR A 81 -6.63 -6.12 0.44
CA TYR A 81 -5.63 -6.88 1.21
C TYR A 81 -5.55 -6.47 2.69
N MET A 82 -5.77 -5.20 3.01
CA MET A 82 -5.62 -4.68 4.36
C MET A 82 -6.91 -4.74 5.20
N ILE A 83 -8.07 -5.03 4.60
CA ILE A 83 -9.35 -5.07 5.31
C ILE A 83 -9.38 -6.15 6.41
N VAL A 84 -8.85 -7.35 6.14
CA VAL A 84 -8.88 -8.47 7.08
C VAL A 84 -8.03 -8.21 8.33
N PRO A 85 -6.76 -7.78 8.21
CA PRO A 85 -5.96 -7.35 9.36
C PRO A 85 -6.63 -6.26 10.18
N LEU A 86 -7.18 -5.24 9.49
CA LEU A 86 -7.84 -4.12 10.16
C LEU A 86 -9.07 -4.58 10.94
N ILE A 87 -9.92 -5.43 10.37
CA ILE A 87 -11.09 -5.97 11.05
C ILE A 87 -10.68 -6.69 12.34
N ILE A 88 -9.61 -7.50 12.32
CA ILE A 88 -9.16 -8.24 13.50
C ILE A 88 -8.68 -7.28 14.60
N ILE A 89 -7.89 -6.26 14.24
CA ILE A 89 -7.41 -5.25 15.19
C ILE A 89 -8.60 -4.49 15.77
N PHE A 90 -9.47 -3.95 14.93
CA PHE A 90 -10.65 -3.20 15.36
C PHE A 90 -11.60 -4.04 16.20
N ALA A 91 -11.83 -5.31 15.86
CA ALA A 91 -12.68 -6.19 16.65
C ALA A 91 -12.16 -6.36 18.08
N GLY A 92 -10.84 -6.52 18.26
CA GLY A 92 -10.27 -6.62 19.61
C GLY A 92 -10.26 -5.31 20.37
N VAL A 93 -9.95 -4.19 19.71
CA VAL A 93 -10.00 -2.86 20.34
C VAL A 93 -11.43 -2.47 20.70
N LEU A 94 -12.40 -2.68 19.82
CA LEU A 94 -13.80 -2.38 20.08
C LEU A 94 -14.38 -3.32 21.14
N GLY A 95 -14.04 -4.62 21.06
CA GLY A 95 -14.45 -5.60 22.05
C GLY A 95 -13.90 -5.31 23.45
N SER A 96 -12.70 -4.75 23.56
CA SER A 96 -12.10 -4.42 24.85
C SER A 96 -12.80 -3.28 25.59
N PHE A 97 -13.53 -2.41 24.89
CA PHE A 97 -14.34 -1.36 25.53
C PHE A 97 -15.46 -1.92 26.42
N THR A 98 -15.92 -3.14 26.19
CA THR A 98 -16.88 -3.81 27.09
C THR A 98 -16.34 -4.02 28.50
N MET A 99 -15.01 -3.95 28.67
CA MET A 99 -14.31 -4.12 29.94
C MET A 99 -13.96 -2.78 30.61
N VAL A 100 -14.41 -1.66 30.05
CA VAL A 100 -14.25 -0.32 30.61
C VAL A 100 -15.56 0.10 31.25
N SER A 101 -15.53 0.43 32.54
CA SER A 101 -16.70 0.97 33.24
C SER A 101 -17.14 2.29 32.60
N PRO A 102 -18.40 2.43 32.14
CA PRO A 102 -18.87 3.67 31.54
C PRO A 102 -18.89 4.86 32.50
N ASP A 103 -19.15 4.60 33.78
CA ASP A 103 -19.30 5.64 34.81
C ASP A 103 -17.97 6.15 35.36
N THR A 104 -16.95 5.28 35.40
CA THR A 104 -15.67 5.57 36.06
C THR A 104 -14.47 5.55 35.13
N GLY A 105 -14.61 5.01 33.91
CA GLY A 105 -13.51 4.76 32.98
C GLY A 105 -12.52 3.69 33.44
N VAL A 106 -12.77 3.02 34.57
CA VAL A 106 -11.88 2.01 35.13
C VAL A 106 -12.00 0.70 34.35
N ILE A 107 -10.87 0.10 34.02
CA ILE A 107 -10.81 -1.23 33.40
C ILE A 107 -11.17 -2.28 34.46
N THR A 108 -12.29 -2.97 34.27
CA THR A 108 -12.84 -3.94 35.22
C THR A 108 -12.12 -5.29 35.17
N ASN A 109 -11.46 -5.61 34.06
CA ASN A 109 -10.61 -6.80 33.91
C ASN A 109 -9.34 -6.47 33.11
N PRO A 110 -8.27 -5.99 33.78
CA PRO A 110 -7.04 -5.56 33.10
C PRO A 110 -6.34 -6.65 32.29
N THR A 111 -6.36 -7.89 32.78
CA THR A 111 -5.73 -9.04 32.10
C THR A 111 -6.46 -9.37 30.81
N ALA A 112 -7.79 -9.46 30.83
CA ALA A 112 -8.58 -9.73 29.63
C ALA A 112 -8.51 -8.55 28.63
N PHE A 113 -8.52 -7.30 29.13
CA PHE A 113 -8.39 -6.11 28.30
C PHE A 113 -7.07 -6.12 27.52
N THR A 114 -5.96 -6.33 28.23
CA THR A 114 -4.62 -6.37 27.63
C THR A 114 -4.47 -7.58 26.71
N GLY A 115 -4.98 -8.74 27.11
CA GLY A 115 -4.94 -9.96 26.30
C GLY A 115 -5.72 -9.81 24.99
N LEU A 116 -6.89 -9.17 25.02
CA LEU A 116 -7.71 -8.96 23.84
C LEU A 116 -7.08 -7.92 22.91
N VAL A 117 -6.73 -6.72 23.41
CA VAL A 117 -6.10 -5.67 22.60
C VAL A 117 -4.75 -6.13 22.06
N GLY A 118 -3.88 -6.62 22.94
CA GLY A 118 -2.54 -7.08 22.56
C GLY A 118 -2.58 -8.29 21.64
N GLY A 119 -3.40 -9.28 21.96
CA GLY A 119 -3.54 -10.51 21.18
C GLY A 119 -4.03 -10.24 19.75
N THR A 120 -5.14 -9.50 19.59
CA THR A 120 -5.65 -9.19 18.25
C THR A 120 -4.74 -8.24 17.49
N THR A 121 -4.06 -7.32 18.16
CA THR A 121 -3.09 -6.42 17.52
C THR A 121 -1.91 -7.20 16.96
N ILE A 122 -1.33 -8.13 17.74
CA ILE A 122 -0.22 -8.97 17.28
C ILE A 122 -0.66 -9.83 16.09
N ILE A 123 -1.81 -10.50 16.19
CA ILE A 123 -2.35 -11.33 15.09
C ILE A 123 -2.61 -10.47 13.85
N GLY A 124 -3.22 -9.31 14.04
CA GLY A 124 -3.49 -8.36 12.96
C GLY A 124 -2.23 -7.87 12.27
N ILE A 125 -1.16 -7.55 13.03
CA ILE A 125 0.13 -7.15 12.46
C ILE A 125 0.76 -8.29 11.65
N ILE A 126 0.74 -9.53 12.17
CA ILE A 126 1.26 -10.69 11.44
C ILE A 126 0.53 -10.85 10.11
N LEU A 127 -0.81 -10.76 10.13
CA LEU A 127 -1.62 -10.84 8.92
C LEU A 127 -1.38 -9.66 7.97
N ALA A 128 -1.21 -8.45 8.49
CA ALA A 128 -0.88 -7.27 7.69
C ALA A 128 0.45 -7.43 6.96
N ILE A 129 1.47 -8.00 7.62
CA ILE A 129 2.76 -8.27 6.98
C ILE A 129 2.59 -9.31 5.88
N ILE A 130 1.93 -10.43 6.16
CA ILE A 130 1.73 -11.50 5.17
C ILE A 130 0.95 -10.99 3.96
N LEU A 131 -0.20 -10.34 4.19
CA LEU A 131 -1.05 -9.86 3.13
C LEU A 131 -0.45 -8.66 2.39
N GLY A 132 0.32 -7.80 3.06
CA GLY A 132 1.02 -6.69 2.40
C GLY A 132 2.16 -7.15 1.47
N LEU A 133 2.82 -8.27 1.80
CA LEU A 133 3.77 -8.90 0.86
C LEU A 133 3.05 -9.42 -0.39
N ILE A 134 1.89 -10.06 -0.20
CA ILE A 134 1.08 -10.55 -1.32
C ILE A 134 0.49 -9.38 -2.12
N GLU A 135 0.08 -8.29 -1.47
CA GLU A 135 -0.38 -7.05 -2.11
C GLU A 135 0.68 -6.49 -3.06
N THR A 136 1.95 -6.48 -2.64
CA THR A 136 3.04 -5.99 -3.50
C THR A 136 3.17 -6.82 -4.78
N ILE A 137 3.06 -8.14 -4.66
CA ILE A 137 3.08 -9.06 -5.80
C ILE A 137 1.83 -8.86 -6.67
N ALA A 138 0.67 -8.66 -6.05
CA ALA A 138 -0.60 -8.43 -6.74
C ALA A 138 -0.58 -7.14 -7.56
N ILE A 139 -0.02 -6.05 -7.03
CA ILE A 139 0.14 -4.79 -7.75
C ILE A 139 1.12 -4.96 -8.92
N ALA A 140 2.24 -5.67 -8.73
CA ALA A 140 3.16 -5.98 -9.82
C ALA A 140 2.50 -6.82 -10.93
N HIS A 141 1.65 -7.78 -10.56
CA HIS A 141 0.89 -8.58 -11.53
C HIS A 141 -0.16 -7.74 -12.26
N MET A 142 -0.84 -6.81 -11.58
CA MET A 142 -1.72 -5.84 -12.22
C MET A 142 -0.97 -4.93 -13.19
N ALA A 143 0.27 -4.55 -12.86
CA ALA A 143 1.13 -3.77 -13.75
C ALA A 143 1.52 -4.57 -15.01
N TYR A 144 1.80 -5.87 -14.87
CA TYR A 144 2.10 -6.76 -15.99
C TYR A 144 0.89 -7.02 -16.90
N ASN A 145 -0.33 -6.99 -16.35
CA ASN A 145 -1.58 -7.25 -17.07
C ASN A 145 -2.34 -5.95 -17.38
N ASP A 146 -1.67 -4.95 -17.97
CA ASP A 146 -2.28 -3.73 -18.52
C ASP A 146 -3.26 -2.99 -17.57
N SER A 147 -2.89 -2.86 -16.29
CA SER A 147 -3.72 -2.20 -15.27
C SER A 147 -5.08 -2.88 -15.03
N GLU A 148 -5.25 -4.16 -15.35
CA GLU A 148 -6.48 -4.90 -15.11
C GLU A 148 -6.66 -5.17 -13.60
N LEU A 149 -7.65 -4.55 -12.96
CA LEU A 149 -7.89 -4.68 -11.53
C LEU A 149 -8.07 -6.15 -11.10
N GLY A 150 -8.71 -6.97 -11.92
CA GLY A 150 -8.91 -8.40 -11.64
C GLY A 150 -7.61 -9.19 -11.54
N ALA A 151 -6.55 -8.77 -12.24
CA ALA A 151 -5.25 -9.44 -12.23
C ALA A 151 -4.57 -9.40 -10.86
N ALA A 152 -4.87 -8.38 -10.05
CA ALA A 152 -4.39 -8.29 -8.68
C ALA A 152 -4.95 -9.40 -7.78
N PHE A 153 -6.06 -10.04 -8.15
CA PHE A 153 -6.73 -11.05 -7.32
C PHE A 153 -6.65 -12.47 -7.90
N ARG A 154 -5.92 -12.66 -9.01
CA ARG A 154 -5.73 -13.98 -9.64
C ARG A 154 -4.65 -14.79 -8.92
N PHE A 155 -4.98 -15.25 -7.70
CA PHE A 155 -4.04 -15.96 -6.82
C PHE A 155 -3.47 -17.26 -7.38
N SER A 156 -4.19 -17.90 -8.31
CA SER A 156 -3.80 -19.18 -8.91
C SER A 156 -2.64 -19.07 -9.91
N GLU A 157 -2.36 -17.87 -10.44
CA GLU A 157 -1.23 -17.64 -11.36
C GLU A 157 0.09 -17.39 -10.62
N TYR A 158 0.10 -17.20 -9.30
CA TYR A 158 1.32 -16.92 -8.53
C TYR A 158 2.19 -18.14 -8.20
N LEU A 159 1.69 -19.37 -8.42
CA LEU A 159 2.26 -20.62 -7.90
C LEU A 159 2.61 -21.68 -8.97
N THR A 160 2.58 -21.31 -10.26
CA THR A 160 2.98 -22.18 -11.39
C THR A 160 4.10 -21.51 -12.17
#